data_AF-J3GWM3-F1
#
_entry.id   AF-J3GWM3-F1
#
_cell.length_a   1.000
_cell.length_b   1.000
_cell.length_c   1.000
_cell.angle_alpha   90.00
_cell.angle_beta   90.00
_cell.angle_gamma   90.00
#
_symmetry.space_group_name_H-M   'P 1'
#
loop_
_entity.id
_entity.type
_entity.pdbx_description
1 polymer ?
#
loop_
_entity_poly.entity_id
_entity_poly.type
_entity_poly.pdbx_seq_one_letter_code
_entity_poly.pdbx_strand_id
1 'polypeptide(L)'
;MVKRLVVNDGAHFTEDHPASTQDASDRKIQRRRAIMHMTQRDGALDLLKWLALLSMVLDHLRYIGYSLDLLYVPGRLAFPWFCLAMAANLSRSRQVTHQWRYLGWLILFSAISEIPYRMFIPDPDTLNVLPTLALGLLVARGWQQKTLSSRLLAVAALLLAAVFTEYLMFGVFGVLLPLAMLLVIKRPWYFSLLPGLICLAANQWEVLYYSARLGNSAAILGIATCLVAPLLGMFLLRHTRQITPPPMRRWAYALYPLHFLLLLLVRQIVT
;
A
#
# COMPACT_ATOMS: atom_id res chain seq x y z
N MET A 1 7.60 62.07 -68.49
CA MET A 1 7.50 61.05 -67.42
C MET A 1 6.33 60.13 -67.77
N VAL A 2 6.51 58.83 -67.61
CA VAL A 2 5.99 57.77 -68.49
C VAL A 2 4.53 57.36 -68.25
N LYS A 3 3.87 57.09 -69.38
CA LYS A 3 2.56 56.45 -69.67
C LYS A 3 2.53 54.97 -69.24
N ARG A 4 1.40 54.46 -68.70
CA ARG A 4 0.55 53.37 -69.28
C ARG A 4 -0.32 52.63 -68.24
N LEU A 5 -1.56 52.40 -68.67
CA LEU A 5 -2.50 51.38 -68.21
C LEU A 5 -1.92 49.95 -68.32
N VAL A 6 -2.47 48.99 -67.57
CA VAL A 6 -3.14 47.78 -68.09
C VAL A 6 -3.68 46.92 -66.93
N VAL A 7 -4.93 46.50 -67.12
CA VAL A 7 -5.73 45.48 -66.40
C VAL A 7 -5.11 44.09 -66.56
N ASN A 8 -5.11 43.22 -65.52
CA ASN A 8 -5.58 41.83 -65.72
C ASN A 8 -5.86 41.03 -64.44
N ASP A 9 -6.85 40.17 -64.59
CA ASP A 9 -7.36 39.11 -63.72
C ASP A 9 -6.30 38.10 -63.25
N GLY A 10 -6.54 37.43 -62.11
CA GLY A 10 -5.72 36.29 -61.71
C GLY A 10 -6.04 35.66 -60.35
N ALA A 11 -6.97 34.70 -60.36
CA ALA A 11 -6.96 33.45 -59.59
C ALA A 11 -6.88 33.49 -58.05
N HIS A 12 -8.05 33.24 -57.44
CA HIS A 12 -8.21 32.50 -56.20
C HIS A 12 -7.43 31.17 -56.29
N PHE A 13 -6.29 31.05 -55.62
CA PHE A 13 -5.65 29.77 -55.36
C PHE A 13 -5.83 29.47 -53.87
N THR A 14 -6.87 28.72 -53.55
CA THR A 14 -6.99 28.04 -52.25
C THR A 14 -5.90 26.98 -52.18
N GLU A 15 -4.77 27.31 -51.56
CA GLU A 15 -3.88 26.27 -51.04
C GLU A 15 -4.60 25.61 -49.85
N ASP A 16 -5.38 24.58 -50.15
CA ASP A 16 -5.77 23.55 -49.19
C ASP A 16 -4.48 22.83 -48.74
N HIS A 17 -3.82 23.40 -47.73
CA HIS A 17 -2.77 22.69 -47.00
C HIS A 17 -3.38 21.43 -46.36
N PRO A 18 -2.88 20.21 -46.66
CA PRO A 18 -3.34 18.98 -46.03
C PRO A 18 -2.73 18.83 -44.62
N ALA A 19 -2.78 19.89 -43.81
CA ALA A 19 -2.20 19.93 -42.47
C ALA A 19 -3.13 19.32 -41.39
N SER A 20 -4.28 18.76 -41.76
CA SER A 20 -5.31 18.37 -40.77
C SER A 20 -5.32 16.89 -40.38
N THR A 21 -4.77 15.99 -41.21
CA THR A 21 -4.92 14.53 -40.99
C THR A 21 -3.71 13.91 -40.29
N GLN A 22 -2.49 14.25 -40.68
CA GLN A 22 -1.25 13.75 -40.06
C GLN A 22 -1.04 14.29 -38.64
N ASP A 23 -1.26 15.59 -38.43
CA ASP A 23 -1.15 16.23 -37.11
C ASP A 23 -2.24 15.72 -36.13
N ALA A 24 -3.43 15.40 -36.65
CA ALA A 24 -4.47 14.75 -35.86
C ALA A 24 -4.12 13.30 -35.49
N SER A 25 -3.51 12.53 -36.40
CA SER A 25 -3.06 11.16 -36.09
C SER A 25 -1.90 11.14 -35.09
N ASP A 26 -0.95 12.06 -35.21
CA ASP A 26 0.20 12.15 -34.32
C ASP A 26 -0.20 12.61 -32.92
N ARG A 27 -1.11 13.58 -32.81
CA ARG A 27 -1.74 13.91 -31.52
C ARG A 27 -2.51 12.73 -30.95
N LYS A 28 -3.21 11.93 -31.76
CA LYS A 28 -3.93 10.73 -31.28
C LYS A 28 -2.96 9.65 -30.79
N ILE A 29 -1.83 9.45 -31.46
CA ILE A 29 -0.78 8.49 -31.09
C ILE A 29 -0.03 8.96 -29.85
N GLN A 30 0.35 10.23 -29.76
CA GLN A 30 0.96 10.82 -28.56
C GLN A 30 -0.02 10.80 -27.39
N ARG A 31 -1.30 11.11 -27.59
CA ARG A 31 -2.32 11.04 -26.55
C ARG A 31 -2.57 9.59 -26.13
N ARG A 32 -2.56 8.62 -27.06
CA ARG A 32 -2.61 7.18 -26.73
C ARG A 32 -1.36 6.72 -25.98
N ARG A 33 -0.16 7.15 -26.37
CA ARG A 33 1.10 6.86 -25.64
C ARG A 33 1.10 7.50 -24.25
N ALA A 34 0.62 8.75 -24.12
CA ALA A 34 0.49 9.45 -22.84
C ALA A 34 -0.56 8.77 -21.95
N ILE A 35 -1.71 8.37 -22.50
CA ILE A 35 -2.72 7.58 -21.79
C ILE A 35 -2.14 6.22 -21.36
N MET A 36 -1.41 5.51 -22.24
CA MET A 36 -0.76 4.24 -21.90
C MET A 36 0.31 4.39 -20.81
N HIS A 37 1.07 5.50 -20.82
CA HIS A 37 2.07 5.80 -19.78
C HIS A 37 1.42 6.16 -18.43
N MET A 38 0.22 6.78 -18.46
CA MET A 38 -0.54 7.13 -17.25
C MET A 38 -1.30 5.94 -16.64
N THR A 39 -1.56 4.88 -17.41
CA THR A 39 -2.28 3.67 -16.97
C THR A 39 -1.38 2.43 -16.84
N GLN A 40 -0.07 2.60 -16.72
CA GLN A 40 0.83 1.45 -16.61
C GLN A 40 0.61 0.77 -15.24
N ARG A 41 -0.17 -0.32 -15.29
CA ARG A 41 -0.43 -1.23 -14.18
C ARG A 41 0.92 -1.68 -13.60
N ASP A 42 1.05 -1.56 -12.29
CA ASP A 42 2.26 -1.98 -11.60
C ASP A 42 2.07 -3.38 -11.04
N GLY A 43 2.41 -4.37 -11.85
CA GLY A 43 2.24 -5.77 -11.48
C GLY A 43 3.09 -6.17 -10.27
N ALA A 44 4.22 -5.49 -10.02
CA ALA A 44 5.03 -5.70 -8.82
C ALA A 44 4.27 -5.31 -7.53
N LEU A 45 3.48 -4.23 -7.58
CA LEU A 45 2.65 -3.82 -6.47
C LEU A 45 1.52 -4.82 -6.21
N ASP A 46 0.86 -5.30 -7.26
CA ASP A 46 -0.19 -6.30 -7.11
C ASP A 46 0.38 -7.62 -6.59
N LEU A 47 1.59 -8.01 -7.02
CA LEU A 47 2.32 -9.16 -6.48
C LEU A 47 2.59 -8.99 -4.98
N LEU A 48 3.11 -7.83 -4.58
CA LEU A 48 3.41 -7.53 -3.18
C LEU A 48 2.16 -7.66 -2.31
N LYS A 49 1.00 -7.16 -2.78
CA LYS A 49 -0.27 -7.28 -2.05
C LYS A 49 -0.73 -8.74 -1.94
N TRP A 50 -0.58 -9.53 -3.00
CA TRP A 50 -0.91 -10.95 -2.97
C TRP A 50 -0.04 -11.73 -2.00
N LEU A 51 1.27 -11.49 -2.02
CA LEU A 51 2.21 -12.09 -1.08
C LEU A 51 1.90 -11.66 0.35
N ALA A 52 1.56 -10.38 0.57
CA ALA A 52 1.13 -9.90 1.89
C ALA A 52 -0.15 -10.58 2.37
N LEU A 53 -1.13 -10.78 1.49
CA LEU A 53 -2.37 -11.50 1.80
C LEU A 53 -2.10 -12.96 2.12
N LEU A 54 -1.24 -13.63 1.35
CA LEU A 54 -0.85 -15.01 1.61
C LEU A 54 -0.14 -15.14 2.97
N SER A 55 0.85 -14.30 3.24
CA SER A 55 1.53 -14.23 4.53
C SER A 55 0.55 -13.99 5.68
N MET A 56 -0.44 -13.13 5.49
CA MET A 56 -1.48 -12.86 6.49
C MET A 56 -2.34 -14.11 6.75
N VAL A 57 -2.81 -14.79 5.70
CA VAL A 57 -3.63 -16.00 5.86
C VAL A 57 -2.83 -17.11 6.55
N LEU A 58 -1.57 -17.31 6.14
CA LEU A 58 -0.67 -18.28 6.77
C LEU A 58 -0.45 -17.99 8.27
N ASP A 59 -0.36 -16.71 8.67
CA ASP A 59 -0.26 -16.32 10.07
C ASP A 59 -1.45 -16.79 10.89
N HIS A 60 -2.66 -16.68 10.32
CA HIS A 60 -3.90 -17.01 11.01
C HIS A 60 -4.19 -18.51 11.05
N LEU A 61 -3.57 -19.32 10.19
CA LEU A 61 -3.70 -20.78 10.23
C LEU A 61 -3.25 -21.38 11.58
N ARG A 62 -2.37 -20.68 12.32
CA ARG A 62 -1.94 -21.11 13.67
C ARG A 62 -3.11 -21.25 14.65
N TYR A 63 -4.19 -20.49 14.45
CA TYR A 63 -5.37 -20.51 15.31
C TYR A 63 -6.36 -21.63 14.96
N ILE A 64 -6.08 -22.42 13.92
CA ILE A 64 -6.97 -23.49 13.42
C ILE A 64 -6.60 -24.87 14.01
N GLY A 65 -5.51 -24.97 14.79
CA GLY A 65 -5.14 -26.20 15.50
C GLY A 65 -3.81 -26.81 15.06
N TYR A 66 -3.18 -26.28 14.02
CA TYR A 66 -1.78 -26.58 13.72
C TYR A 66 -0.88 -25.63 14.51
N SER A 67 -0.39 -26.07 15.67
CA SER A 67 0.69 -25.42 16.43
C SER A 67 2.01 -25.54 15.68
N LEU A 68 2.07 -24.93 14.50
CA LEU A 68 3.28 -24.78 13.71
C LEU A 68 3.88 -23.42 14.08
N ASP A 69 4.74 -23.40 15.08
CA ASP A 69 5.52 -22.20 15.46
C ASP A 69 6.31 -21.61 14.27
N LEU A 70 6.51 -22.39 13.20
CA LEU A 70 7.08 -21.95 11.94
C LEU A 70 6.17 -21.03 11.11
N LEU A 71 4.84 -21.13 11.22
CA LEU A 71 3.87 -20.27 10.50
C LEU A 71 3.77 -18.86 11.08
N TYR A 72 4.25 -18.66 12.30
CA TYR A 72 4.34 -17.35 12.94
C TYR A 72 5.33 -16.40 12.22
N VAL A 73 6.43 -16.94 11.69
CA VAL A 73 7.48 -16.17 11.02
C VAL A 73 6.99 -15.50 9.73
N PRO A 74 6.36 -16.19 8.76
CA PRO A 74 5.90 -15.55 7.52
C PRO A 74 4.80 -14.51 7.76
N GLY A 75 4.01 -14.62 8.83
CA GLY A 75 2.97 -13.65 9.16
C GLY A 75 3.48 -12.24 9.43
N ARG A 76 4.70 -12.13 9.99
CA ARG A 76 5.37 -10.85 10.28
C ARG A 76 5.71 -10.06 9.00
N LEU A 77 5.66 -10.69 7.82
CA LEU A 77 5.83 -10.02 6.52
C LEU A 77 4.58 -9.26 6.06
N ALA A 78 3.39 -9.67 6.49
CA ALA A 78 2.14 -9.16 5.94
C ALA A 78 1.95 -7.67 6.17
N PHE A 79 2.05 -7.24 7.44
CA PHE A 79 1.86 -5.84 7.83
C PHE A 79 2.85 -4.87 7.15
N PRO A 80 4.18 -5.08 7.18
CA PRO A 80 5.12 -4.18 6.51
C PRO A 80 4.91 -4.15 4.99
N TRP A 81 4.51 -5.25 4.36
CA TRP A 81 4.21 -5.27 2.92
C TRP A 81 2.92 -4.52 2.57
N PHE A 82 1.87 -4.60 3.40
CA PHE A 82 0.69 -3.74 3.24
C PHE A 82 1.03 -2.26 3.44
N CYS A 83 1.85 -1.92 4.45
CA CYS A 83 2.36 -0.57 4.66
C CYS A 83 3.15 -0.06 3.45
N LEU A 84 4.01 -0.91 2.88
CA LEU A 84 4.80 -0.59 1.70
C LEU A 84 3.92 -0.42 0.45
N ALA A 85 2.93 -1.28 0.24
CA ALA A 85 1.98 -1.14 -0.86
C ALA A 85 1.19 0.18 -0.77
N MET A 86 0.77 0.55 0.44
CA MET A 86 0.14 1.85 0.69
C MET A 86 1.09 3.02 0.41
N ALA A 87 2.33 2.96 0.91
CA ALA A 87 3.35 3.97 0.66
C ALA A 87 3.66 4.13 -0.84
N ALA A 88 3.69 3.02 -1.60
CA ALA A 88 3.88 3.01 -3.05
C ALA A 88 2.67 3.60 -3.80
N ASN A 89 1.44 3.42 -3.29
CA ASN A 89 0.27 4.11 -3.85
C ASN A 89 0.32 5.62 -3.59
N LEU A 90 0.70 6.02 -2.38
CA LEU A 90 0.87 7.42 -1.98
C LEU A 90 2.00 8.12 -2.74
N SER A 91 3.07 7.42 -3.10
CA SER A 91 4.19 8.02 -3.84
C SER A 91 3.84 8.31 -5.30
N ARG A 92 2.88 7.58 -5.88
CA ARG A 92 2.42 7.71 -7.27
C ARG A 92 1.24 8.67 -7.43
N SER A 93 0.24 8.57 -6.56
CA SER A 93 -0.96 9.42 -6.63
C SER A 93 -0.83 10.64 -5.73
N ARG A 94 -0.63 11.82 -6.33
CA ARG A 94 -0.70 13.10 -5.60
C ARG A 94 -2.11 13.64 -5.43
N GLN A 95 -3.12 13.06 -6.07
CA GLN A 95 -4.49 13.55 -6.00
C GLN A 95 -5.16 13.24 -4.65
N VAL A 96 -5.72 14.26 -4.01
CA VAL A 96 -6.30 14.19 -2.66
C VAL A 96 -7.63 13.42 -2.65
N THR A 97 -8.46 13.57 -3.69
CA THR A 97 -9.79 12.95 -3.79
C THR A 97 -9.74 11.42 -3.75
N HIS A 98 -8.78 10.81 -4.44
CA HIS A 98 -8.61 9.35 -4.43
C HIS A 98 -8.23 8.82 -3.05
N GLN A 99 -7.56 9.64 -2.24
CA GLN A 99 -7.10 9.26 -0.92
C GLN A 99 -8.21 9.33 0.13
N TRP A 100 -9.05 10.37 0.13
CA TRP A 100 -10.22 10.41 1.02
C TRP A 100 -11.15 9.24 0.77
N ARG A 101 -11.31 8.87 -0.51
CA ARG A 101 -12.02 7.64 -0.87
C ARG A 101 -11.34 6.40 -0.32
N TYR A 102 -10.00 6.30 -0.42
CA TYR A 102 -9.26 5.18 0.15
C TYR A 102 -9.40 5.08 1.67
N LEU A 103 -9.30 6.22 2.38
CA LEU A 103 -9.54 6.30 3.82
C LEU A 103 -10.96 5.86 4.19
N GLY A 104 -11.97 6.33 3.45
CA GLY A 104 -13.36 5.92 3.65
C GLY A 104 -13.54 4.41 3.49
N TRP A 105 -12.89 3.79 2.49
CA TRP A 105 -12.88 2.33 2.35
C TRP A 105 -12.19 1.63 3.53
N LEU A 106 -11.04 2.14 4.01
CA LEU A 106 -10.37 1.56 5.18
C LEU A 106 -11.26 1.58 6.42
N ILE A 107 -11.92 2.71 6.70
CA ILE A 107 -12.82 2.86 7.86
C ILE A 107 -14.04 1.94 7.71
N LEU A 108 -14.68 1.92 6.53
CA LEU A 108 -15.85 1.07 6.28
C LEU A 108 -15.51 -0.41 6.46
N PHE A 109 -14.43 -0.88 5.84
CA PHE A 109 -14.04 -2.28 5.96
C PHE A 109 -13.47 -2.61 7.34
N SER A 110 -12.92 -1.63 8.07
CA SER A 110 -12.55 -1.81 9.47
C SER A 110 -13.78 -2.12 10.31
N ALA A 111 -14.86 -1.35 10.16
CA ALA A 111 -16.10 -1.59 10.90
C ALA A 111 -16.74 -2.95 10.54
N ILE A 112 -16.80 -3.28 9.25
CA ILE A 112 -17.39 -4.55 8.78
C ILE A 112 -16.58 -5.76 9.25
N SER A 113 -15.24 -5.66 9.25
CA SER A 113 -14.35 -6.77 9.60
C SER A 113 -14.12 -6.94 11.10
N GLU A 114 -14.53 -5.98 11.93
CA GLU A 114 -14.40 -6.08 13.38
C GLU A 114 -15.20 -7.26 13.95
N ILE A 115 -16.41 -7.51 13.42
CA ILE A 115 -17.25 -8.64 13.84
C ILE A 115 -16.56 -9.99 13.58
N PRO A 116 -16.18 -10.34 12.33
CA PRO A 116 -15.54 -11.63 12.06
C PRO A 116 -14.15 -11.74 12.70
N TYR A 117 -13.42 -10.62 12.86
CA TYR A 117 -12.16 -10.60 13.60
C TYR A 117 -12.35 -11.03 15.06
N ARG A 118 -13.33 -10.45 15.78
CA ARG A 118 -13.62 -10.82 17.18
C ARG A 118 -14.16 -12.23 17.34
N MET A 119 -14.83 -12.76 16.32
CA MET A 119 -15.30 -14.16 16.33
C MET A 119 -14.15 -15.16 16.14
N PHE A 120 -13.13 -14.80 15.34
CA PHE A 120 -12.03 -15.70 15.00
C PHE A 120 -10.91 -15.70 16.05
N ILE A 121 -10.53 -14.53 16.55
CA ILE A 121 -9.46 -14.37 17.53
C ILE A 121 -10.00 -14.60 18.95
N PRO A 122 -9.42 -15.52 19.74
CA PRO A 122 -9.75 -15.67 21.16
C PRO A 122 -9.31 -14.42 21.93
N ASP A 123 -10.19 -13.88 22.78
CA ASP A 123 -9.94 -12.74 23.68
C ASP A 123 -9.19 -11.56 23.03
N PRO A 124 -9.82 -10.87 22.05
CA PRO A 124 -9.16 -9.80 21.32
C PRO A 124 -9.06 -8.52 22.16
N ASP A 125 -7.84 -8.20 22.61
CA ASP A 125 -7.51 -6.95 23.32
C ASP A 125 -7.39 -5.74 22.38
N THR A 126 -7.14 -5.98 21.09
CA THR A 126 -6.96 -4.93 20.07
C THR A 126 -8.12 -4.87 19.08
N LEU A 127 -8.25 -3.75 18.37
CA LEU A 127 -9.05 -3.66 17.15
C LEU A 127 -8.33 -4.38 15.99
N ASN A 128 -9.05 -4.61 14.89
CA ASN A 128 -8.42 -5.10 13.66
C ASN A 128 -7.30 -4.17 13.14
N VAL A 129 -6.57 -4.58 12.09
CA VAL A 129 -5.39 -3.82 11.60
C VAL A 129 -5.73 -2.52 10.87
N LEU A 130 -6.96 -2.39 10.37
CA LEU A 130 -7.31 -1.31 9.44
C LEU A 130 -7.32 0.11 10.07
N PRO A 131 -7.70 0.33 11.35
CA PRO A 131 -7.53 1.62 12.03
C PRO A 131 -6.07 2.05 12.08
N THR A 132 -5.13 1.15 12.38
CA THR A 132 -3.69 1.44 12.36
C THR A 132 -3.24 1.90 10.98
N LEU A 133 -3.69 1.21 9.91
CA LEU A 133 -3.38 1.60 8.53
C LEU A 133 -4.06 2.93 8.14
N ALA A 134 -5.27 3.19 8.59
CA ALA A 134 -5.99 4.44 8.35
C ALA A 134 -5.29 5.63 8.99
N LEU A 135 -4.84 5.50 10.25
CA LEU A 135 -4.03 6.50 10.91
C LEU A 135 -2.68 6.68 10.23
N GLY A 136 -2.02 5.57 9.86
CA GLY A 136 -0.75 5.62 9.14
C GLY A 136 -0.85 6.30 7.76
N LEU A 137 -1.98 6.14 7.07
CA LEU A 137 -2.29 6.88 5.83
C LEU A 137 -2.37 8.40 6.07
N LEU A 138 -3.06 8.83 7.15
CA LEU A 138 -3.17 10.25 7.51
C LEU A 138 -1.80 10.85 7.85
N VAL A 139 -1.00 10.14 8.65
CA VAL A 139 0.36 10.57 9.04
C VAL A 139 1.27 10.69 7.81
N ALA A 140 1.34 9.64 6.99
CA ALA A 140 2.15 9.63 5.78
C ALA A 140 1.73 10.76 4.81
N ARG A 141 0.43 11.09 4.77
CA ARG A 141 -0.06 12.16 3.92
C ARG A 141 0.22 13.55 4.46
N GLY A 142 -0.02 13.80 5.74
CA GLY A 142 0.29 15.09 6.35
C GLY A 142 1.78 15.42 6.26
N TRP A 143 2.64 14.40 6.14
CA TRP A 143 4.04 14.59 5.77
C TRP A 143 4.24 15.02 4.30
N GLN A 144 3.55 14.40 3.34
CA GLN A 144 3.66 14.76 1.92
C GLN A 144 3.07 16.13 1.59
N GLN A 145 1.93 16.46 2.19
CA GLN A 145 1.21 17.71 1.97
C GLN A 145 1.63 18.73 3.01
N LYS A 146 2.29 19.80 2.57
CA LYS A 146 2.76 20.87 3.46
C LYS A 146 1.67 21.89 3.84
N THR A 147 0.40 21.56 3.65
CA THR A 147 -0.73 22.40 4.07
C THR A 147 -0.96 22.27 5.58
N LEU A 148 -1.39 23.35 6.23
CA LEU A 148 -1.62 23.36 7.68
C LEU A 148 -2.67 22.32 8.08
N SER A 149 -3.80 22.25 7.38
CA SER A 149 -4.88 21.29 7.66
C SER A 149 -4.39 19.85 7.62
N SER A 150 -3.55 19.49 6.64
CA SER A 150 -3.02 18.12 6.52
C SER A 150 -1.99 17.79 7.60
N ARG A 151 -1.21 18.78 8.05
CA ARG A 151 -0.31 18.62 9.21
C ARG A 151 -1.08 18.46 10.51
N LEU A 152 -2.11 19.27 10.74
CA LEU A 152 -2.98 19.15 11.90
C LEU A 152 -3.66 17.78 11.94
N LEU A 153 -4.12 17.27 10.81
CA LEU A 153 -4.67 15.92 10.70
C LEU A 153 -3.64 14.83 11.02
N ALA A 154 -2.39 14.97 10.56
CA ALA A 154 -1.34 14.01 10.91
C ALA A 154 -0.97 14.05 12.40
N VAL A 155 -0.90 15.25 13.00
CA VAL A 155 -0.68 15.40 14.45
C VAL A 155 -1.84 14.78 15.23
N ALA A 156 -3.09 15.08 14.84
CA ALA A 156 -4.27 14.48 15.46
C ALA A 156 -4.26 12.94 15.33
N ALA A 157 -3.87 12.40 14.18
CA ALA A 157 -3.75 10.96 13.98
C ALA A 157 -2.66 10.33 14.86
N LEU A 158 -1.52 11.00 15.06
CA LEU A 158 -0.48 10.55 15.99
C LEU A 158 -0.91 10.62 17.45
N LEU A 159 -1.60 11.70 17.84
CA LEU A 159 -2.16 11.83 19.19
C LEU A 159 -3.18 10.73 19.46
N LEU A 160 -4.08 10.47 18.51
CA LEU A 160 -5.03 9.37 18.63
C LEU A 160 -4.29 8.03 18.73
N ALA A 161 -3.25 7.82 17.94
CA ALA A 161 -2.45 6.60 18.00
C ALA A 161 -1.75 6.43 19.36
N ALA A 162 -1.28 7.52 19.96
CA ALA A 162 -0.64 7.50 21.27
C ALA A 162 -1.63 7.21 22.40
N VAL A 163 -2.81 7.85 22.38
CA VAL A 163 -3.85 7.67 23.40
C VAL A 163 -4.46 6.27 23.34
N PHE A 164 -4.70 5.75 22.13
CA PHE A 164 -5.34 4.44 21.92
C PHE A 164 -4.33 3.36 21.55
N THR A 165 -3.06 3.49 21.94
CA THR A 165 -2.00 2.57 21.51
C THR A 165 -2.25 1.11 21.92
N GLU A 166 -2.93 0.90 23.05
CA GLU A 166 -3.27 -0.43 23.57
C GLU A 166 -4.34 -1.12 22.72
N TYR A 167 -5.25 -0.34 22.12
CA TYR A 167 -6.31 -0.85 21.25
C TYR A 167 -5.87 -0.99 19.80
N LEU A 168 -4.76 -0.37 19.40
CA LEU A 168 -4.27 -0.41 18.03
C LEU A 168 -3.34 -1.60 17.82
N MET A 169 -3.69 -2.45 16.85
CA MET A 169 -2.79 -3.50 16.39
C MET A 169 -1.48 -2.86 15.90
N PHE A 170 -0.35 -3.25 16.49
CA PHE A 170 1.00 -2.69 16.28
C PHE A 170 1.29 -1.29 16.86
N GLY A 171 0.34 -0.70 17.59
CA GLY A 171 0.51 0.57 18.31
C GLY A 171 0.99 1.75 17.46
N VAL A 172 1.63 2.73 18.11
CA VAL A 172 2.16 3.94 17.45
C VAL A 172 3.20 3.61 16.37
N PHE A 173 4.05 2.61 16.60
CA PHE A 173 5.06 2.20 15.62
C PHE A 173 4.42 1.66 14.33
N GLY A 174 3.30 0.94 14.44
CA GLY A 174 2.49 0.52 13.30
C GLY A 174 1.97 1.69 12.48
N VAL A 175 1.52 2.75 13.14
CA VAL A 175 1.06 3.99 12.48
C VAL A 175 2.21 4.74 11.77
N LEU A 176 3.43 4.67 12.31
CA LEU A 176 4.61 5.32 11.71
C LEU A 176 5.20 4.55 10.52
N LEU A 177 4.96 3.24 10.44
CA LEU A 177 5.58 2.37 9.44
C LEU A 177 5.26 2.78 7.98
N PRO A 178 4.03 3.15 7.59
CA PRO A 178 3.75 3.66 6.24
C PRO A 178 4.54 4.91 5.87
N LEU A 179 4.75 5.83 6.82
CA LEU A 179 5.57 7.02 6.61
C LEU A 179 7.04 6.62 6.41
N ALA A 180 7.57 5.72 7.24
CA ALA A 180 8.93 5.20 7.10
C ALA A 180 9.16 4.55 5.73
N MET A 181 8.23 3.69 5.29
CA MET A 181 8.27 3.08 3.96
C MET A 181 8.27 4.14 2.86
N LEU A 182 7.42 5.16 2.99
CA LEU A 182 7.34 6.24 2.01
C LEU A 182 8.66 7.01 1.85
N LEU A 183 9.39 7.24 2.94
CA LEU A 183 10.70 7.91 2.92
C LEU A 183 11.75 7.10 2.17
N VAL A 184 11.69 5.77 2.27
CA VAL A 184 12.69 4.85 1.70
C VAL A 184 12.42 4.52 0.22
N ILE A 185 11.19 4.63 -0.27
CA ILE A 185 10.84 4.32 -1.67
C ILE A 185 11.78 5.01 -2.68
N LYS A 186 12.17 6.26 -2.42
CA LYS A 186 13.05 7.07 -3.29
C LYS A 186 14.54 6.98 -2.95
N ARG A 187 14.91 6.23 -1.91
CA ARG A 187 16.28 6.11 -1.40
C ARG A 187 16.86 4.73 -1.74
N PRO A 188 18.18 4.53 -1.71
CA PRO A 188 18.76 3.21 -1.94
C PRO A 188 18.33 2.19 -0.88
N TRP A 189 18.44 0.90 -1.22
CA TRP A 189 17.81 -0.21 -0.49
C TRP A 189 18.29 -0.32 0.97
N TYR A 190 19.53 0.03 1.27
CA TYR A 190 20.09 -0.02 2.64
C TYR A 190 19.38 0.92 3.63
N PHE A 191 18.71 1.97 3.16
CA PHE A 191 17.87 2.81 4.03
C PHE A 191 16.63 2.07 4.57
N SER A 192 16.31 0.88 4.05
CA SER A 192 15.18 0.09 4.57
C SER A 192 15.46 -0.52 5.96
N LEU A 193 16.66 -0.32 6.52
CA LEU A 193 16.95 -0.65 7.92
C LEU A 193 16.02 0.12 8.87
N LEU A 194 15.74 1.41 8.60
CA LEU A 194 14.88 2.23 9.46
C LEU A 194 13.43 1.70 9.52
N PRO A 195 12.74 1.44 8.39
CA PRO A 195 11.48 0.71 8.40
C PRO A 195 11.57 -0.67 9.05
N GLY A 196 12.71 -1.36 8.94
CA GLY A 196 12.94 -2.65 9.60
C GLY A 196 12.91 -2.54 11.13
N LEU A 197 13.61 -1.54 11.67
CA LEU A 197 13.61 -1.25 13.10
C LEU A 197 12.23 -0.83 13.61
N ILE A 198 11.51 -0.01 12.85
CA ILE A 198 10.12 0.37 13.20
C ILE A 198 9.19 -0.85 13.12
N CYS A 199 9.38 -1.73 12.14
CA CYS A 199 8.62 -2.97 12.01
C CYS A 199 8.86 -3.91 13.20
N LEU A 200 10.11 -3.99 13.68
CA LEU A 200 10.46 -4.74 14.88
C LEU A 200 9.81 -4.12 16.13
N ALA A 201 9.93 -2.80 16.31
CA ALA A 201 9.30 -2.07 17.42
C ALA A 201 7.78 -2.25 17.45
N ALA A 202 7.14 -2.26 16.28
CA ALA A 202 5.72 -2.53 16.10
C ALA A 202 5.30 -3.96 16.50
N ASN A 203 6.19 -4.95 16.36
CA ASN A 203 5.91 -6.37 16.58
C ASN A 203 6.30 -6.84 18.00
N GLN A 204 5.82 -6.17 19.04
CA GLN A 204 6.04 -6.56 20.45
C GLN A 204 7.51 -6.91 20.77
N TRP A 205 8.41 -5.98 20.44
CA TRP A 205 9.86 -6.19 20.52
C TRP A 205 10.35 -6.72 21.88
N GLU A 206 9.72 -6.32 22.99
CA GLU A 206 10.06 -6.79 24.34
C GLU A 206 9.85 -8.29 24.51
N VAL A 207 8.70 -8.80 24.04
CA VAL A 207 8.35 -10.22 24.10
C VAL A 207 9.25 -11.04 23.18
N LEU A 208 9.51 -10.56 21.95
CA LEU A 208 10.41 -11.24 21.02
C LEU A 208 11.85 -11.27 21.56
N TYR A 209 12.33 -10.16 22.11
CA TYR A 209 13.69 -10.05 22.63
C TYR A 209 13.89 -10.92 23.88
N TYR A 210 12.94 -10.90 24.80
CA TYR A 210 12.94 -11.77 25.97
C TYR A 210 12.91 -13.25 25.58
N SER A 211 12.00 -13.64 24.66
CA SER A 211 11.90 -15.02 24.18
C SER A 211 13.16 -15.47 23.41
N ALA A 212 13.78 -14.58 22.64
CA ALA A 212 15.03 -14.86 21.95
C ALA A 212 16.20 -15.06 22.94
N ARG A 213 16.25 -14.28 24.02
CA ARG A 213 17.25 -14.48 25.10
C ARG A 213 17.09 -15.83 25.81
N LEU A 214 15.86 -16.35 25.88
CA LEU A 214 15.58 -17.68 26.41
C LEU A 214 15.88 -18.81 25.39
N GLY A 215 16.42 -18.49 24.22
CA GLY A 215 16.83 -19.48 23.21
C GLY A 215 15.71 -19.92 22.26
N ASN A 216 14.57 -19.23 22.24
CA ASN A 216 13.48 -19.57 21.31
C ASN A 216 13.87 -19.20 19.86
N SER A 217 14.04 -20.21 19.02
CA SER A 217 14.42 -20.05 17.61
C SER A 217 13.36 -19.32 16.78
N ALA A 218 12.06 -19.50 17.07
CA ALA A 218 10.98 -18.81 16.38
C ALA A 218 10.99 -17.30 16.67
N ALA A 219 11.37 -16.89 17.89
CA ALA A 219 11.53 -15.49 18.24
C ALA A 219 12.70 -14.84 17.50
N ILE A 220 13.85 -15.53 17.41
CA ILE A 220 15.02 -15.07 16.65
C ILE A 220 14.67 -14.90 15.16
N LEU A 221 13.99 -15.89 14.57
CA LEU A 221 13.51 -15.82 13.19
C LEU A 221 12.50 -14.68 13.01
N GLY A 222 11.58 -14.47 13.96
CA GLY A 222 10.64 -13.36 13.94
C GLY A 222 11.33 -11.99 13.92
N ILE A 223 12.38 -11.80 14.73
CA ILE A 223 13.20 -10.58 14.74
C ILE A 223 13.86 -10.38 13.38
N ALA A 224 14.53 -11.41 12.87
CA ALA A 224 15.20 -11.37 11.57
C ALA A 224 14.22 -11.02 10.45
N THR A 225 13.04 -11.64 10.46
CA THR A 225 11.98 -11.37 9.48
C THR A 225 11.46 -9.94 9.58
N CYS A 226 11.24 -9.39 10.78
CA CYS A 226 10.79 -8.00 10.92
C CYS A 226 11.80 -6.99 10.34
N LEU A 227 13.10 -7.23 10.55
CA LEU A 227 14.16 -6.37 10.01
C LEU A 227 14.28 -6.49 8.48
N VAL A 228 14.10 -7.70 7.95
CA VAL A 228 14.30 -8.01 6.54
C VAL A 228 13.05 -7.76 5.69
N ALA A 229 11.84 -7.78 6.27
CA ALA A 229 10.58 -7.62 5.53
C ALA A 229 10.52 -6.36 4.65
N PRO A 230 10.91 -5.17 5.15
CA PRO A 230 10.90 -3.96 4.33
C PRO A 230 11.92 -4.00 3.19
N LEU A 231 13.11 -4.57 3.45
CA LEU A 231 14.15 -4.77 2.45
C LEU A 231 13.65 -5.68 1.31
N LEU A 232 13.05 -6.83 1.66
CA LEU A 232 12.47 -7.77 0.70
C LEU A 232 11.33 -7.16 -0.09
N GLY A 233 10.43 -6.42 0.56
CA GLY A 233 9.33 -5.73 -0.11
C GLY A 233 9.85 -4.70 -1.12
N MET A 234 10.87 -3.92 -0.74
CA MET A 234 11.52 -2.94 -1.63
C MET A 234 12.25 -3.62 -2.79
N PHE A 235 12.90 -4.75 -2.54
CA PHE A 235 13.53 -5.56 -3.58
C PHE A 235 12.50 -6.05 -4.60
N LEU A 236 11.38 -6.62 -4.13
CA LEU A 236 10.27 -7.06 -4.98
C LEU A 236 9.75 -5.91 -5.85
N LEU A 237 9.41 -4.77 -5.26
CA LEU A 237 8.88 -3.62 -6.02
C LEU A 237 9.81 -3.11 -7.13
N ARG A 238 11.13 -3.31 -6.98
CA ARG A 238 12.12 -2.86 -7.97
C ARG A 238 12.36 -3.89 -9.07
N HIS A 239 12.35 -5.18 -8.74
CA HIS A 239 12.79 -6.24 -9.65
C HIS A 239 11.65 -7.00 -10.32
N THR A 240 10.42 -6.99 -9.79
CA THR A 240 9.31 -7.81 -10.31
C THR A 240 8.32 -7.03 -11.19
N ARG A 241 8.73 -5.89 -11.75
CA ARG A 241 7.87 -5.02 -12.59
C ARG A 241 7.28 -5.70 -13.82
N GLN A 242 7.91 -6.79 -14.28
CA GLN A 242 7.49 -7.56 -15.45
C GLN A 242 6.42 -8.62 -15.13
N ILE A 243 6.24 -8.98 -13.86
CA ILE A 243 5.24 -9.98 -13.44
C ILE A 243 3.88 -9.29 -13.37
N THR A 244 2.83 -9.92 -13.92
CA THR A 244 1.48 -9.32 -14.01
C THR A 244 0.41 -10.17 -13.29
N PRO A 245 0.46 -10.29 -11.96
CA PRO A 245 -0.53 -11.09 -11.20
C PRO A 245 -1.90 -10.40 -11.17
N PRO A 246 -3.02 -11.13 -10.99
CA PRO A 246 -4.37 -10.57 -11.06
C PRO A 246 -4.54 -9.28 -10.24
N PRO A 247 -5.18 -8.24 -10.79
CA PRO A 247 -5.17 -6.93 -10.15
C PRO A 247 -6.02 -6.92 -8.87
N MET A 248 -5.40 -6.62 -7.72
CA MET A 248 -6.10 -6.38 -6.46
C MET A 248 -6.76 -5.00 -6.49
N ARG A 249 -8.00 -4.98 -6.99
CA ARG A 249 -8.87 -3.79 -7.10
C ARG A 249 -9.79 -3.68 -5.87
N ARG A 250 -11.03 -3.24 -6.06
CA ARG A 250 -11.98 -2.96 -4.96
C ARG A 250 -12.49 -4.23 -4.26
N TRP A 251 -12.57 -5.35 -4.97
CA TRP A 251 -12.95 -6.64 -4.40
C TRP A 251 -11.95 -7.14 -3.34
N ALA A 252 -10.70 -6.69 -3.42
CA ALA A 252 -9.65 -7.04 -2.47
C ALA A 252 -9.97 -6.62 -1.03
N TYR A 253 -10.75 -5.54 -0.84
CA TYR A 253 -11.16 -5.14 0.50
C TYR A 253 -12.13 -6.14 1.15
N ALA A 254 -12.98 -6.80 0.35
CA ALA A 254 -13.90 -7.83 0.85
C ALA A 254 -13.16 -9.11 1.26
N LEU A 255 -11.95 -9.37 0.73
CA LEU A 255 -11.11 -10.48 1.18
C LEU A 255 -10.75 -10.36 2.67
N TYR A 256 -10.71 -9.15 3.22
CA TYR A 256 -10.34 -8.94 4.61
C TYR A 256 -11.39 -9.47 5.60
N PRO A 257 -12.68 -9.09 5.58
CA PRO A 257 -13.67 -9.78 6.42
C PRO A 257 -13.86 -11.25 6.03
N LEU A 258 -13.75 -11.59 4.73
CA LEU A 258 -13.98 -12.94 4.23
C LEU A 258 -12.95 -13.95 4.71
N HIS A 259 -11.66 -13.60 4.79
CA HIS A 259 -10.65 -14.57 5.24
C HIS A 259 -10.92 -15.02 6.68
N PHE A 260 -11.31 -14.13 7.60
CA PHE A 260 -11.68 -14.51 8.96
C PHE A 260 -12.85 -15.51 8.97
N LEU A 261 -13.90 -15.25 8.18
CA LEU A 261 -15.05 -16.16 8.08
C LEU A 261 -14.68 -17.53 7.49
N LEU A 262 -13.86 -17.54 6.44
CA LEU A 262 -13.39 -18.78 5.81
C LEU A 262 -12.52 -19.59 6.78
N LEU A 263 -11.59 -18.93 7.48
CA LEU A 263 -10.73 -19.59 8.46
C LEU A 263 -11.51 -20.08 9.68
N LEU A 264 -12.54 -19.34 10.10
CA LEU A 264 -13.45 -19.78 11.16
C LEU A 264 -14.23 -21.03 10.75
N LEU A 265 -14.75 -21.07 9.52
CA LEU A 265 -15.45 -22.23 8.97
C LEU A 265 -14.51 -23.44 8.86
N VAL A 266 -13.27 -23.23 8.41
CA VAL A 266 -12.25 -24.31 8.38
C VAL A 266 -11.95 -24.80 9.80
N ARG A 267 -11.79 -23.90 10.78
CA ARG A 267 -11.61 -24.27 12.18
C ARG A 267 -12.76 -25.15 12.68
N GLN A 268 -14.01 -24.76 12.45
CA GLN A 268 -15.20 -25.53 12.84
C GLN A 268 -15.34 -26.89 12.15
N ILE A 269 -14.79 -27.08 10.95
CA ILE A 269 -14.80 -28.37 10.25
C ILE A 269 -13.68 -29.29 10.77
N VAL A 270 -12.55 -28.71 11.19
CA VAL A 270 -11.35 -29.46 11.59
C VAL A 270 -11.35 -29.82 13.08
N THR A 271 -12.00 -29.01 13.94
CA THR A 271 -12.20 -29.29 15.38
C THR A 271 -13.56 -29.90 15.66
#